data_AF-A0A9P6Q393-F1
#
_entry.id   AF-A0A9P6Q393-F1
#
_cell.length_a   1.000
_cell.length_b   1.000
_cell.length_c   1.000
_cell.angle_alpha   90.00
_cell.angle_beta   90.00
_cell.angle_gamma   90.00
#
_symmetry.space_group_name_H-M   'P 1'
#
loop_
_entity.id
_entity.type
_entity.pdbx_description
1 polymer ?
#
loop_
_entity_poly.entity_id
_entity_poly.type
_entity_poly.pdbx_seq_one_letter_code
_entity_poly.pdbx_strand_id
1 'polypeptide(L)'
;MTSTLNSDMGNRSTEHDSDMDGQVKIHSKEQEQQQQQQQKPKTQEDLEKERWQEVHRLACEGNCKKYIDPKTGYTVITELFHKHRGYCCGHACRHCPYDKENVGVSPEVKRANIERGKQRRKEIEAIEGKPVWAKDDQFGDYSD
;
A
#
# COMPACT_ATOMS: atom_id res chain seq x y z
N MET A 1 -15.02 44.15 -55.94
CA MET A 1 -15.60 43.25 -56.95
C MET A 1 -15.85 41.94 -56.22
N THR A 2 -17.02 41.42 -55.89
CA THR A 2 -18.45 41.66 -56.11
C THR A 2 -19.10 40.94 -54.91
N SER A 3 -19.78 41.61 -54.00
CA SER A 3 -21.25 41.66 -53.90
C SER A 3 -21.96 40.35 -54.29
N THR A 4 -22.66 39.74 -53.32
CA THR A 4 -24.00 39.07 -53.39
C THR A 4 -24.30 38.66 -51.92
N LEU A 5 -25.03 39.43 -51.09
CA LEU A 5 -26.51 39.54 -50.97
C LEU A 5 -27.20 38.17 -51.11
N ASN A 6 -28.15 37.68 -50.33
CA ASN A 6 -28.99 38.17 -49.25
C ASN A 6 -29.95 36.98 -48.94
N SER A 7 -30.41 36.85 -47.69
CA SER A 7 -31.84 36.90 -47.33
C SER A 7 -32.50 35.62 -46.81
N ASP A 8 -33.48 35.91 -45.97
CA ASP A 8 -34.65 35.15 -45.52
C ASP A 8 -34.46 34.18 -44.35
N MET A 9 -34.84 34.59 -43.14
CA MET A 9 -36.21 34.74 -42.62
C MET A 9 -36.97 33.41 -42.60
N GLY A 10 -37.32 32.95 -41.40
CA GLY A 10 -38.22 31.82 -41.24
C GLY A 10 -38.18 31.22 -39.86
N ASN A 11 -38.62 31.98 -38.85
CA ASN A 11 -39.04 31.40 -37.58
C ASN A 11 -40.33 30.60 -37.83
N ARG A 12 -40.35 29.29 -37.56
CA ARG A 12 -41.60 28.54 -37.41
C ARG A 12 -41.41 27.36 -36.47
N SER A 13 -41.86 27.55 -35.24
CA SER A 13 -42.22 26.48 -34.32
C SER A 13 -43.26 25.56 -34.97
N THR A 14 -43.00 24.26 -34.94
CA THR A 14 -44.06 23.25 -34.84
C THR A 14 -43.55 22.16 -33.93
N GLU A 15 -44.09 22.14 -32.71
CA GLU A 15 -44.14 20.98 -31.85
C GLU A 15 -44.76 19.83 -32.64
N HIS A 16 -44.07 18.70 -32.66
CA HIS A 16 -44.70 17.42 -32.96
C HIS A 16 -44.11 16.38 -32.03
N ASP A 17 -44.72 16.32 -30.85
CA ASP A 17 -44.74 15.13 -30.04
C ASP A 17 -45.44 14.03 -30.86
N SER A 18 -44.67 13.01 -31.24
CA SER A 18 -45.22 11.75 -31.70
C SER A 18 -44.43 10.63 -31.04
N ASP A 19 -45.00 10.17 -29.93
CA ASP A 19 -44.93 8.83 -29.35
C ASP A 19 -43.98 7.84 -30.07
N MET A 20 -42.79 7.63 -29.48
CA MET A 20 -42.05 6.39 -29.67
C MET A 20 -42.33 5.50 -28.48
N ASP A 21 -43.47 4.81 -28.58
CA ASP A 21 -43.74 3.58 -27.87
C ASP A 21 -42.55 2.62 -27.93
N GLY A 22 -42.25 2.02 -26.77
CA GLY A 22 -41.88 0.62 -26.76
C GLY A 22 -40.45 0.27 -27.19
N GLN A 23 -39.52 0.43 -26.26
CA GLN A 23 -38.81 -0.74 -25.75
C GLN A 23 -38.09 -0.39 -24.46
N VAL A 24 -38.80 -0.57 -23.34
CA VAL A 24 -38.15 -0.93 -22.08
C VAL A 24 -37.39 -2.21 -22.40
N LYS A 25 -36.08 -2.10 -22.65
CA LYS A 25 -35.19 -3.26 -22.59
C LYS A 25 -35.27 -3.73 -21.16
N ILE A 26 -36.09 -4.76 -20.93
CA ILE A 26 -36.05 -5.61 -19.75
C ILE A 26 -34.64 -6.22 -19.78
N HIS A 27 -33.65 -5.47 -19.28
CA HIS A 27 -32.36 -6.04 -18.97
C HIS A 27 -32.63 -7.00 -17.84
N SER A 28 -32.50 -8.26 -18.22
CA SER A 28 -32.78 -9.46 -17.47
C SER A 28 -32.45 -9.29 -16.00
N LYS A 29 -33.39 -9.68 -15.13
CA LYS A 29 -33.21 -9.86 -13.69
C LYS A 29 -32.08 -10.85 -13.33
N GLU A 30 -31.38 -11.40 -14.33
CA GLU A 30 -30.16 -12.19 -14.19
C GLU A 30 -28.90 -11.37 -13.87
N GLN A 31 -28.88 -10.05 -14.10
CA GLN A 31 -27.67 -9.24 -13.84
C GLN A 31 -27.54 -8.75 -12.39
N GLU A 32 -28.61 -8.74 -11.59
CA GLU A 32 -28.52 -8.42 -10.15
C GLU A 32 -27.96 -9.61 -9.33
N GLN A 33 -28.02 -10.82 -9.85
CA GLN A 33 -27.52 -12.03 -9.16
C GLN A 33 -26.00 -12.21 -9.25
N GLN A 34 -25.32 -11.50 -10.15
CA GLN A 34 -23.86 -11.59 -10.28
C GLN A 34 -23.10 -10.72 -9.28
N GLN A 35 -23.78 -9.78 -8.60
CA GLN A 35 -23.17 -8.92 -7.58
C GLN A 35 -23.11 -9.58 -6.19
N GLN A 36 -23.75 -10.74 -6.02
CA GLN A 36 -23.69 -11.56 -4.79
C GLN A 36 -22.73 -12.75 -4.93
N GLN A 37 -21.68 -12.63 -5.75
CA GLN A 37 -20.61 -13.62 -5.78
C GLN A 37 -19.77 -13.55 -4.49
N GLN A 38 -20.26 -14.27 -3.48
CA GLN A 38 -19.50 -15.14 -2.60
C GLN A 38 -18.32 -14.48 -1.86
N GLN A 39 -18.61 -13.69 -0.83
CA GLN A 39 -17.67 -13.60 0.28
C GLN A 39 -17.72 -14.91 1.06
N LYS A 40 -16.78 -15.81 0.78
CA LYS A 40 -16.53 -17.00 1.62
C LYS A 40 -16.31 -16.50 3.06
N PRO A 41 -16.99 -17.06 4.09
CA PRO A 41 -16.75 -16.66 5.46
C PRO A 41 -15.27 -16.85 5.79
N LYS A 42 -14.60 -15.77 6.21
CA LYS A 42 -13.19 -15.79 6.61
C LYS A 42 -13.01 -16.81 7.72
N THR A 43 -11.99 -17.65 7.61
CA THR A 43 -11.66 -18.57 8.68
C THR A 43 -11.11 -17.81 9.87
N GLN A 44 -11.11 -18.43 11.06
CA GLN A 44 -10.47 -17.85 12.24
C GLN A 44 -8.99 -17.49 11.97
N GLU A 45 -8.28 -18.30 11.18
CA GLU A 45 -6.90 -18.05 10.78
C GLU A 45 -6.77 -16.82 9.86
N ASP A 46 -7.70 -16.63 8.92
CA ASP A 46 -7.73 -15.45 8.05
C ASP A 46 -7.97 -14.17 8.86
N LEU A 47 -8.92 -14.20 9.80
CA LEU A 47 -9.19 -13.10 10.72
C LEU A 47 -7.96 -12.77 11.58
N GLU A 48 -7.25 -13.79 12.06
CA GLU A 48 -6.03 -13.61 12.86
C GLU A 48 -4.86 -13.06 12.03
N LYS A 49 -4.73 -13.49 10.78
CA LYS A 49 -3.70 -12.99 9.86
C LYS A 49 -3.92 -11.50 9.54
N GLU A 50 -5.17 -11.12 9.30
CA GLU A 50 -5.56 -9.73 9.10
C GLU A 50 -5.21 -8.86 10.32
N ARG A 51 -5.33 -9.39 11.55
CA ARG A 51 -5.04 -8.63 12.77
C ARG A 51 -3.58 -8.18 12.87
N TRP A 52 -2.59 -9.06 12.69
CA TRP A 52 -1.20 -8.62 12.80
C TRP A 52 -0.73 -7.81 11.58
N GLN A 53 -1.32 -8.05 10.39
CA GLN A 53 -1.05 -7.25 9.19
C GLN A 53 -1.52 -5.80 9.38
N GLU A 54 -2.72 -5.62 9.95
CA GLU A 54 -3.27 -4.30 10.23
C GLU A 54 -2.45 -3.56 11.30
N VAL A 55 -2.07 -4.23 12.39
CA VAL A 55 -1.20 -3.62 13.41
C VAL A 55 0.17 -3.24 12.82
N HIS A 56 0.73 -4.06 11.93
CA HIS A 56 1.94 -3.72 11.19
C HIS A 56 1.74 -2.49 10.30
N ARG A 57 0.65 -2.43 9.52
CA ARG A 57 0.33 -1.31 8.63
C ARG A 57 0.24 0.00 9.42
N LEU A 58 -0.54 0.00 10.49
CA LEU A 58 -0.69 1.16 11.39
C LEU A 58 0.65 1.56 12.02
N ALA A 59 1.49 0.60 12.39
CA ALA A 59 2.83 0.88 12.91
C ALA A 59 3.73 1.53 11.83
N CYS A 60 3.68 1.06 10.58
CA CYS A 60 4.43 1.66 9.48
C CYS A 60 3.94 3.08 9.17
N GLU A 61 2.62 3.30 9.12
CA GLU A 61 2.01 4.63 8.88
C GLU A 61 2.32 5.61 10.02
N GLY A 62 2.33 5.12 11.26
CA GLY A 62 2.71 5.89 12.45
C GLY A 62 4.22 6.09 12.63
N ASN A 63 5.06 5.64 11.69
CA ASN A 63 6.52 5.63 11.79
C ASN A 63 7.07 4.93 13.04
N CYS A 64 6.35 3.93 13.55
CA CYS A 64 6.77 3.11 14.67
C CYS A 64 7.83 2.09 14.21
N LYS A 65 8.91 1.97 14.99
CA LYS A 65 10.01 1.01 14.72
C LYS A 65 9.59 -0.45 14.95
N LYS A 66 8.59 -0.67 15.81
CA LYS A 66 8.14 -1.98 16.28
C LYS A 66 6.66 -1.96 16.62
N TYR A 67 6.05 -3.13 16.66
CA TYR A 67 4.70 -3.37 17.21
C TYR A 67 4.69 -4.64 18.06
N ILE A 68 3.66 -4.82 18.87
CA ILE A 68 3.43 -6.07 19.61
C ILE A 68 2.49 -6.95 18.80
N ASP A 69 2.91 -8.17 18.48
CA ASP A 69 2.07 -9.14 17.79
C ASP A 69 0.87 -9.49 18.68
N PRO A 70 -0.37 -9.21 18.24
CA PRO A 70 -1.56 -9.41 19.06
C PRO A 70 -1.82 -10.87 19.41
N LYS A 71 -1.22 -11.83 18.69
CA LYS A 71 -1.36 -13.26 18.95
C LYS A 71 -0.27 -13.79 19.88
N THR A 72 0.98 -13.44 19.61
CA THR A 72 2.13 -14.03 20.32
C THR A 72 2.66 -13.16 21.46
N GLY A 73 2.29 -11.88 21.51
CA GLY A 73 2.86 -10.90 22.44
C GLY A 73 4.30 -10.51 22.10
N TYR A 74 4.88 -11.03 21.02
CA TYR A 74 6.26 -10.72 20.65
C TYR A 74 6.41 -9.31 20.09
N THR A 75 7.54 -8.70 20.40
CA THR A 75 7.96 -7.46 19.75
C THR A 75 8.41 -7.77 18.33
N VAL A 76 7.72 -7.21 17.35
CA VAL A 76 8.04 -7.39 15.92
C VAL A 76 8.50 -6.06 15.33
N ILE A 77 9.68 -6.08 14.71
CA ILE A 77 10.24 -4.92 14.00
C ILE A 77 9.46 -4.68 12.70
N THR A 78 9.19 -3.41 12.39
CA THR A 78 8.50 -3.02 11.15
C THR A 78 9.44 -3.07 9.94
N GLU A 79 8.85 -3.25 8.74
CA GLU A 79 9.59 -3.24 7.48
C GLU A 79 10.27 -1.88 7.26
N LEU A 80 9.57 -0.80 7.60
CA LEU A 80 10.07 0.58 7.56
C LEU A 80 11.41 0.71 8.29
N PHE A 81 11.49 0.18 9.52
CA PHE A 81 12.72 0.23 10.30
C PHE A 81 13.83 -0.64 9.70
N HIS A 82 13.51 -1.84 9.19
CA HIS A 82 14.51 -2.66 8.51
C HIS A 82 15.07 -2.01 7.24
N LYS A 83 14.22 -1.33 6.45
CA LYS A 83 14.65 -0.56 5.28
C LYS A 83 15.62 0.55 5.67
N HIS A 84 15.28 1.33 6.70
CA HIS A 84 16.17 2.37 7.20
C HIS A 84 17.46 1.81 7.81
N ARG A 85 17.40 0.71 8.57
CA ARG A 85 18.59 0.03 9.14
C ARG A 85 19.62 -0.31 8.05
N GLY A 86 19.15 -0.67 6.85
CA GLY A 86 19.96 -0.89 5.66
C GLY A 86 20.52 -2.31 5.49
N TYR A 87 20.25 -3.23 6.42
CA TYR A 87 20.78 -4.60 6.38
C TYR A 87 19.90 -5.63 7.12
N CYS A 88 20.04 -6.91 6.75
CA CYS A 88 19.46 -8.03 7.49
C CYS A 88 20.18 -8.26 8.84
N CYS A 89 19.44 -8.40 9.94
CA CYS A 89 20.04 -8.66 11.26
C CYS A 89 20.36 -10.14 11.54
N GLY A 90 19.81 -11.07 10.75
CA GLY A 90 20.01 -12.51 10.91
C GLY A 90 19.09 -13.21 11.92
N HIS A 91 18.07 -12.53 12.45
CA HIS A 91 17.12 -13.08 13.43
C HIS A 91 15.82 -13.62 12.82
N ALA A 92 15.80 -13.86 11.50
CA ALA A 92 14.61 -14.35 10.78
C ALA A 92 13.32 -13.53 11.02
N CYS A 93 13.46 -12.20 11.12
CA CYS A 93 12.34 -11.29 11.36
C CYS A 93 11.23 -11.44 10.30
N ARG A 94 9.97 -11.24 10.73
CA ARG A 94 8.77 -11.41 9.89
C ARG A 94 8.75 -10.48 8.67
N HIS A 95 9.23 -9.24 8.84
CA HIS A 95 9.16 -8.15 7.86
C HIS A 95 10.54 -7.77 7.30
N CYS A 96 11.44 -8.75 7.14
CA CYS A 96 12.78 -8.49 6.62
C CYS A 96 12.73 -8.27 5.10
N PRO A 97 13.09 -7.08 4.57
CA PRO A 97 13.04 -6.76 3.14
C PRO A 97 14.25 -7.31 2.36
N TYR A 98 15.16 -8.02 3.04
CA TYR A 98 16.42 -8.54 2.49
C TYR A 98 16.43 -10.07 2.41
N ASP A 99 15.28 -10.70 2.19
CA ASP A 99 15.12 -12.15 2.01
C ASP A 99 15.80 -13.03 3.07
N LYS A 100 15.95 -12.49 4.29
CA LYS A 100 16.62 -13.15 5.42
C LYS A 100 18.07 -13.59 5.08
N GLU A 101 18.77 -12.84 4.22
CA GLU A 101 20.12 -13.16 3.71
C GLU A 101 21.19 -13.45 4.79
N ASN A 102 21.01 -12.95 6.02
CA ASN A 102 21.95 -13.17 7.13
C ASN A 102 21.53 -14.26 8.12
N VAL A 103 20.49 -15.03 7.82
CA VAL A 103 20.06 -16.16 8.67
C VAL A 103 20.92 -17.38 8.36
N GLY A 104 21.64 -17.88 9.37
CA GLY A 104 22.44 -19.11 9.25
C GLY A 104 23.75 -18.98 8.44
N VAL A 105 24.12 -17.77 8.01
CA VAL A 105 25.40 -17.52 7.33
C VAL A 105 26.57 -17.44 8.31
N SER A 106 27.79 -17.55 7.80
CA SER A 106 29.00 -17.40 8.63
C SER A 106 29.09 -15.99 9.25
N PRO A 107 29.72 -15.84 10.43
CA PRO A 107 29.92 -14.54 11.06
C PRO A 107 30.65 -13.53 10.16
N GLU A 108 31.54 -14.01 9.30
CA GLU A 108 32.26 -13.17 8.32
C GLU A 108 31.32 -12.59 7.27
N VAL A 109 30.51 -13.43 6.64
CA VAL A 109 29.51 -13.00 5.64
C VAL A 109 28.50 -12.05 6.28
N LYS A 110 28.01 -12.38 7.49
CA LYS A 110 27.09 -11.52 8.24
C LYS A 110 27.70 -10.13 8.48
N ARG A 111 28.97 -10.05 8.94
CA ARG A 111 29.66 -8.77 9.16
C ARG A 111 29.80 -7.96 7.87
N ALA A 112 30.19 -8.60 6.77
CA ALA A 112 30.34 -7.94 5.48
C ALA A 112 28.99 -7.37 4.98
N ASN A 113 27.89 -8.11 5.13
CA ASN A 113 26.55 -7.67 4.74
C ASN A 113 26.06 -6.49 5.59
N ILE A 114 26.30 -6.55 6.91
CA ILE A 114 25.98 -5.46 7.84
C ILE A 114 26.74 -4.18 7.46
N GLU A 115 28.04 -4.29 7.20
CA GLU A 115 28.87 -3.11 6.91
C GLU A 115 28.44 -2.43 5.62
N ARG A 116 28.23 -3.21 4.55
CA ARG A 116 27.70 -2.69 3.28
C ARG A 116 26.36 -1.97 3.46
N GLY A 117 25.45 -2.54 4.25
CA GLY A 117 24.16 -1.92 4.52
C GLY A 117 24.25 -0.63 5.34
N LYS A 118 25.13 -0.58 6.34
CA LYS A 118 25.42 0.65 7.11
C LYS A 118 25.98 1.75 6.22
N GLN A 119 26.89 1.41 5.32
CA GLN A 119 27.46 2.34 4.35
C GLN A 119 26.37 2.91 3.42
N ARG A 120 25.52 2.05 2.85
CA ARG A 120 24.39 2.47 2.00
C ARG A 120 23.42 3.40 2.74
N ARG A 121 23.11 3.11 4.02
CA ARG A 121 22.27 3.99 4.85
C ARG A 121 22.89 5.38 4.97
N LYS A 122 24.19 5.47 5.29
CA LYS A 122 24.90 6.76 5.42
C LYS A 122 24.83 7.56 4.11
N GLU A 123 24.98 6.91 2.98
CA GLU A 123 24.89 7.55 1.65
C GLU A 123 23.49 8.12 1.40
N ILE A 124 22.44 7.35 1.70
CA ILE A 124 21.05 7.83 1.58
C ILE A 124 20.80 9.01 2.53
N GLU A 125 21.21 8.90 3.80
CA GLU A 125 21.04 9.99 4.78
C GLU A 125 21.84 11.24 4.42
N ALA A 126 22.97 11.12 3.72
CA ALA A 126 23.75 12.26 3.26
C ALA A 126 23.04 13.03 2.12
N ILE A 127 22.24 12.34 1.30
CA ILE A 127 21.50 12.91 0.17
C ILE A 127 20.12 13.42 0.61
N GLU A 128 19.36 12.57 1.28
CA GLU A 128 17.95 12.81 1.62
C GLU A 128 17.77 13.38 3.04
N GLY A 129 18.83 13.34 3.84
CA GLY A 129 18.75 13.61 5.27
C GLY A 129 18.24 12.41 6.07
N LYS A 130 18.48 12.44 7.39
CA LYS A 130 17.89 11.46 8.31
C LYS A 130 16.38 11.66 8.40
N PRO A 131 15.54 10.61 8.27
CA PRO A 131 14.09 10.76 8.39
C PRO A 131 13.72 11.29 9.78
N VAL A 132 12.68 12.13 9.83
CA VAL A 132 12.26 12.84 11.06
C VAL A 132 12.00 11.85 12.20
N TRP A 133 11.29 10.76 11.93
CA TRP A 133 10.98 9.70 12.90
C TRP A 133 12.21 8.94 13.39
N ALA A 134 13.36 9.04 12.72
CA ALA A 134 14.62 8.45 13.16
C ALA A 134 15.45 9.40 14.04
N LYS A 135 15.05 10.66 14.22
CA LYS A 135 15.74 11.65 15.07
C LYS A 135 15.36 11.53 16.55
N ASP A 136 14.28 10.82 16.87
CA ASP A 136 13.85 10.62 18.25
C ASP A 136 14.45 9.35 18.84
N ASP A 137 15.46 9.59 19.67
CA ASP A 137 16.20 8.63 20.48
C ASP A 137 15.44 8.27 21.77
N GLN A 138 14.14 8.57 21.85
CA GLN A 138 13.34 8.46 23.08
C GLN A 138 13.20 7.03 23.63
N PHE A 139 13.59 6.03 22.84
CA PHE A 139 13.81 4.67 23.33
C PHE A 139 15.29 4.37 23.15
N GLY A 140 16.03 4.46 24.26
CA GLY A 140 17.48 4.53 24.31
C GLY A 140 18.20 3.51 23.44
N ASP A 141 19.43 3.90 23.11
CA ASP A 141 20.56 3.07 22.71
C ASP A 141 20.41 1.59 23.11
N TYR A 142 19.71 0.81 22.29
CA TYR A 142 19.90 -0.63 22.23
C TYR A 142 20.99 -0.85 21.20
N SER A 143 22.22 -0.54 21.61
CA SER A 143 23.43 -1.16 21.09
C SER A 143 23.26 -2.68 21.25
N ASP A 144 22.84 -3.34 20.17
CA ASP A 144 23.12 -4.76 19.93
C ASP A 144 24.65 -4.99 19.94
#